data_AF-A0A928HCD8-F1
#
_entry.id   AF-A0A928HCD8-F1
#
_cell.length_a   1.000
_cell.length_b   1.000
_cell.length_c   1.000
_cell.angle_alpha   90.00
_cell.angle_beta   90.00
_cell.angle_gamma   90.00
#
_symmetry.space_group_name_H-M   'P 1'
#
loop_
_entity.id
_entity.type
_entity.pdbx_description
1 polymer ?
#
loop_
_entity_poly.entity_id
_entity_poly.type
_entity_poly.pdbx_seq_one_letter_code
_entity_poly.pdbx_strand_id
1 'polypeptide(L)'
;METQDQSDLKKSIKIWLKANNYSYAWLAERCYVSEATVRNWMAKKLIPAAKVHIIREMVKELPLVLPGRVQVEEETKITLSLDAATRAALEKRAFAQGKTLSEFLADEVPRLGN
;
A
#
# COMPACT_ATOMS: atom_id res chain seq x y z
N MET A 1 -1.60 -26.39 -13.21
CA MET A 1 -1.97 -24.97 -12.99
C MET A 1 -1.06 -24.24 -11.98
N GLU A 2 0.01 -24.86 -11.48
CA GLU A 2 0.80 -24.30 -10.35
C GLU A 2 1.97 -23.38 -10.77
N THR A 3 2.45 -23.50 -12.01
CA THR A 3 3.59 -22.72 -12.53
C THR A 3 3.22 -21.28 -12.93
N GLN A 4 1.94 -21.03 -13.26
CA GLN A 4 1.45 -19.69 -13.61
C GLN A 4 1.42 -18.79 -12.36
N ASP A 5 0.86 -19.31 -11.24
CA ASP A 5 0.79 -18.61 -9.96
C ASP A 5 2.17 -18.16 -9.45
N GLN A 6 3.19 -19.01 -9.61
CA GLN A 6 4.57 -18.68 -9.25
C GLN A 6 5.17 -17.57 -10.12
N SER A 7 4.80 -17.52 -11.40
CA SER A 7 5.29 -16.51 -12.34
C SER A 7 4.69 -15.14 -12.05
N ASP A 8 3.39 -15.09 -11.76
CA ASP A 8 2.70 -13.86 -11.38
C ASP A 8 3.12 -13.38 -9.99
N LEU A 9 3.33 -14.28 -9.03
CA LEU A 9 3.89 -13.94 -7.73
C LEU A 9 5.28 -13.27 -7.86
N LYS A 10 6.19 -13.85 -8.66
CA LYS A 10 7.53 -13.26 -8.87
C LYS A 10 7.44 -11.86 -9.49
N LYS A 11 6.50 -11.61 -10.40
CA LYS A 11 6.26 -10.28 -10.95
C LYS A 11 5.75 -9.32 -9.87
N SER A 12 4.76 -9.74 -9.08
CA SER A 12 4.23 -8.94 -7.98
C SER A 12 5.30 -8.58 -6.96
N ILE A 13 6.18 -9.51 -6.60
CA ILE A 13 7.31 -9.25 -5.69
C ILE A 13 8.27 -8.22 -6.28
N LYS A 14 8.61 -8.32 -7.57
CA LYS A 14 9.49 -7.33 -8.23
C LYS A 14 8.87 -5.94 -8.26
N ILE A 15 7.58 -5.84 -8.57
CA ILE A 15 6.85 -4.57 -8.58
C ILE A 15 6.79 -3.99 -7.17
N TRP A 16 6.46 -4.82 -6.18
CA TRP A 16 6.36 -4.41 -4.79
C TRP A 16 7.71 -3.96 -4.21
N LEU A 17 8.79 -4.69 -4.47
CA LEU A 17 10.15 -4.30 -4.08
C LEU A 17 10.53 -2.95 -4.71
N LYS A 18 10.22 -2.76 -6.00
CA LYS A 18 10.50 -1.51 -6.71
C LYS A 18 9.66 -0.34 -6.17
N ALA A 19 8.38 -0.56 -5.91
CA ALA A 19 7.46 0.46 -5.40
C ALA A 19 7.87 0.96 -4.00
N ASN A 20 8.34 0.04 -3.14
CA ASN A 20 8.76 0.35 -1.78
C ASN A 20 10.27 0.67 -1.66
N ASN A 21 11.01 0.67 -2.78
CA ASN A 21 12.46 0.86 -2.80
C ASN A 21 13.23 -0.14 -1.90
N TYR A 22 12.74 -1.38 -1.81
CA TYR A 22 13.37 -2.46 -1.05
C TYR A 22 14.30 -3.31 -1.92
N SER A 23 15.40 -3.76 -1.30
CA SER A 23 16.42 -4.59 -1.94
C SER A 23 16.12 -6.09 -1.80
N TYR A 24 16.70 -6.94 -2.66
CA TYR A 24 16.64 -8.39 -2.48
C TYR A 24 17.28 -8.85 -1.16
N ALA A 25 18.28 -8.14 -0.66
CA ALA A 25 18.86 -8.36 0.66
C ALA A 25 17.82 -8.21 1.78
N TRP A 26 17.01 -7.15 1.73
CA TRP A 26 15.93 -6.90 2.69
C TRP A 26 14.90 -8.03 2.69
N LEU A 27 14.51 -8.49 1.49
CA LEU A 27 13.60 -9.63 1.37
C LEU A 27 14.22 -10.92 1.94
N ALA A 28 15.52 -11.10 1.74
CA ALA A 28 16.27 -12.24 2.26
C ALA A 28 16.26 -12.27 3.78
N GLU A 29 16.54 -11.14 4.44
CA GLU A 29 16.50 -11.01 5.90
C GLU A 29 15.14 -11.40 6.46
N ARG A 30 14.05 -10.90 5.86
CA ARG A 30 12.68 -11.18 6.30
C ARG A 30 12.23 -12.61 5.99
N CYS A 31 12.74 -13.19 4.91
CA CYS A 31 12.50 -14.59 4.58
C CYS A 31 13.45 -15.55 5.32
N TYR A 32 14.37 -15.05 6.16
CA TYR A 32 15.42 -15.83 6.82
C TYR A 32 16.22 -16.70 5.83
N VAL A 33 16.61 -16.12 4.70
CA VAL A 33 17.42 -16.76 3.66
C VAL A 33 18.52 -15.82 3.19
N SER A 34 19.52 -16.36 2.49
CA SER A 34 20.56 -15.54 1.88
C SER A 34 20.06 -14.81 0.62
N GLU A 35 20.62 -13.63 0.32
CA GLU A 35 20.27 -12.86 -0.90
C GLU A 35 20.44 -13.71 -2.17
N ALA A 36 21.48 -14.54 -2.23
CA ALA A 36 21.72 -15.46 -3.35
C ALA A 36 20.53 -16.41 -3.59
N THR A 37 19.88 -16.85 -2.52
CA THR A 37 18.70 -17.73 -2.59
C THR A 37 17.50 -16.98 -3.18
N VAL A 38 17.27 -15.74 -2.75
CA VAL A 38 16.22 -14.88 -3.30
C VAL A 38 16.47 -14.57 -4.77
N ARG A 39 17.71 -14.22 -5.16
CA ARG A 39 18.10 -14.03 -6.56
C ARG A 39 17.84 -15.29 -7.39
N ASN A 40 18.18 -16.46 -6.85
CA ASN A 40 17.94 -17.73 -7.54
C ASN A 40 16.44 -18.01 -7.74
N TRP A 41 15.60 -17.70 -6.75
CA TRP A 41 14.14 -17.77 -6.91
C TRP A 41 13.62 -16.85 -8.00
N MET A 42 14.12 -15.62 -8.08
CA MET A 42 13.70 -14.65 -9.09
C MET A 42 14.21 -14.98 -10.50
N ALA A 43 15.31 -15.75 -10.60
CA ALA A 43 15.94 -16.09 -11.87
C ALA A 43 15.47 -17.44 -12.44
N LYS A 44 15.48 -18.51 -11.64
CA LYS A 44 15.32 -19.88 -12.15
C LYS A 44 14.47 -20.77 -11.24
N LYS A 45 14.67 -20.71 -9.91
CA LYS A 45 14.00 -21.63 -8.98
C LYS A 45 12.60 -21.19 -8.60
N LEU A 46 11.75 -22.15 -8.23
CA LEU A 46 10.44 -21.88 -7.64
C LEU A 46 10.61 -21.42 -6.19
N ILE A 47 9.71 -20.55 -5.73
CA ILE A 47 9.70 -20.11 -4.33
C ILE A 47 8.98 -21.20 -3.54
N PRO A 48 9.58 -21.76 -2.47
CA PRO A 48 8.92 -22.75 -1.64
C PRO A 48 7.60 -22.21 -1.05
N ALA A 49 6.54 -23.02 -1.01
CA ALA A 49 5.21 -22.60 -0.57
C ALA A 49 5.19 -21.91 0.81
N ALA A 50 6.01 -22.39 1.76
CA ALA A 50 6.17 -21.75 3.07
C ALA A 50 6.67 -20.31 2.98
N LYS A 51 7.58 -20.01 2.05
CA LYS A 51 8.11 -18.66 1.81
C LYS A 51 7.14 -17.82 0.97
N VAL A 52 6.44 -18.44 0.03
CA VAL A 52 5.36 -17.79 -0.74
C VAL A 52 4.31 -17.21 0.21
N HIS A 53 3.89 -17.96 1.23
CA HIS A 53 2.90 -17.48 2.18
C HIS A 53 3.39 -16.25 2.93
N ILE A 54 4.61 -16.29 3.47
CA ILE A 54 5.24 -15.13 4.14
C ILE A 54 5.28 -13.92 3.20
N ILE A 55 5.75 -14.11 1.96
CA ILE A 55 5.87 -12.99 1.02
C ILE A 55 4.50 -12.46 0.59
N ARG A 56 3.49 -13.33 0.42
CA ARG A 56 2.11 -12.92 0.09
C ARG A 56 1.50 -12.10 1.22
N GLU A 57 1.71 -12.50 2.46
CA GLU A 57 1.26 -11.73 3.62
C GLU A 57 1.97 -10.37 3.66
N MET A 58 3.29 -10.31 3.43
CA MET A 58 4.02 -9.04 3.38
C MET A 58 3.57 -8.12 2.23
N VAL A 59 3.25 -8.69 1.07
CA VAL A 59 2.72 -7.94 -0.09
C VAL A 59 1.28 -7.48 0.15
N LYS A 60 0.50 -8.19 0.97
CA LYS A 60 -0.87 -7.82 1.37
C LYS A 60 -0.91 -6.80 2.50
N GLU A 61 -0.09 -6.98 3.54
CA GLU A 61 -0.07 -6.15 4.76
C GLU A 61 0.48 -4.74 4.50
N LEU A 62 1.27 -4.56 3.45
CA LEU A 62 1.67 -3.25 2.99
C LEU A 62 0.75 -2.86 1.85
N PRO A 63 -0.29 -2.03 2.10
CA PRO A 63 -1.04 -1.43 1.00
C PRO A 63 0.01 -0.82 0.07
N LEU A 64 -0.04 -1.21 -1.19
CA LEU A 64 0.76 -0.64 -2.25
C LEU A 64 0.46 0.86 -2.28
N VAL A 65 1.18 1.64 -1.46
CA VAL A 65 1.27 3.09 -1.60
C VAL A 65 2.18 3.31 -2.79
N LEU A 66 1.71 2.90 -3.95
CA LEU A 66 2.12 3.50 -5.21
C LEU A 66 1.83 4.99 -5.03
N PRO A 67 2.82 5.88 -5.13
CA PRO A 67 2.53 7.29 -5.33
C PRO A 67 1.88 7.40 -6.72
N GLY A 68 0.55 7.29 -6.77
CA GLY A 68 -0.23 7.39 -8.01
C GLY A 68 -1.09 6.19 -8.38
N ARG A 69 -1.90 5.66 -7.46
CA ARG A 69 -3.30 5.28 -7.78
C ARG A 69 -4.05 4.91 -6.51
N VAL A 70 -5.06 5.71 -6.23
CA VAL A 70 -6.14 5.43 -5.28
C VAL A 70 -6.64 4.00 -5.52
N GLN A 71 -6.46 3.11 -4.55
CA GLN A 71 -7.21 1.85 -4.49
C GLN A 71 -8.35 2.07 -3.50
N VAL A 72 -9.55 2.24 -4.06
CA VAL A 72 -10.81 2.22 -3.32
C VAL A 72 -11.14 0.75 -3.10
N GLU A 73 -10.80 0.21 -1.92
CA GLU A 73 -11.59 -0.87 -1.34
C GLU A 73 -12.87 -0.25 -0.76
N GLU A 74 -13.96 -1.01 -0.75
CA GLU A 74 -15.35 -0.57 -0.59
C GLU A 74 -15.70 -0.14 0.84
N GLU A 75 -14.91 0.76 1.41
CA GLU A 75 -15.22 1.72 2.45
C GLU A 75 -14.59 3.03 1.96
N THR A 76 -15.38 4.06 1.64
CA THR A 76 -14.89 5.34 1.11
C THR A 76 -14.13 6.15 2.18
N LYS A 77 -13.03 5.61 2.69
CA LYS A 77 -12.03 6.32 3.50
C LYS A 77 -11.17 7.18 2.59
N ILE A 78 -11.63 8.40 2.37
CA ILE A 78 -10.85 9.43 1.67
C ILE A 78 -9.81 9.96 2.67
N THR A 79 -8.53 9.65 2.44
CA THR A 79 -7.44 10.26 3.22
C THR A 79 -7.04 11.57 2.56
N LEU A 80 -7.62 12.69 3.03
CA LEU A 80 -7.30 14.03 2.55
C LEU A 80 -6.03 14.54 3.25
N SER A 81 -4.94 14.65 2.49
CA SER A 81 -3.72 15.33 2.96
C SER A 81 -3.90 16.82 2.74
N LEU A 82 -4.32 17.55 3.79
CA LEU A 82 -4.46 19.00 3.78
C LEU A 82 -3.17 19.64 4.32
N ASP A 83 -2.67 20.66 3.63
CA ASP A 83 -1.60 21.50 4.15
C ASP A 83 -2.02 22.16 5.48
N ALA A 84 -1.07 22.40 6.39
CA ALA A 84 -1.34 22.93 7.72
C ALA A 84 -2.13 24.25 7.69
N ALA A 85 -1.88 25.09 6.67
CA ALA A 85 -2.60 26.34 6.48
C ALA A 85 -4.08 26.10 6.12
N THR A 86 -4.34 25.14 5.23
CA THR A 86 -5.70 24.77 4.78
C THR A 86 -6.47 24.08 5.90
N ARG A 87 -5.81 23.20 6.65
CA ARG A 87 -6.41 22.53 7.82
C ARG A 87 -6.85 23.56 8.88
N ALA A 88 -5.99 24.51 9.23
CA ALA A 88 -6.31 25.55 10.20
C ALA A 88 -7.47 26.46 9.74
N ALA A 89 -7.56 26.75 8.44
CA ALA A 89 -8.67 27.52 7.87
C ALA A 89 -9.99 26.75 7.94
N LEU A 90 -9.97 25.43 7.69
CA LEU A 90 -11.14 24.56 7.81
C LEU A 90 -11.54 24.33 9.27
N GLU A 91 -10.58 24.19 10.20
CA GLU A 91 -10.85 24.10 11.64
C GLU A 91 -11.52 25.37 12.16
N LYS A 92 -11.05 26.56 11.74
CA LYS A 92 -11.73 27.83 12.06
C LYS A 92 -13.16 27.88 11.54
N ARG A 93 -13.40 27.40 10.32
CA ARG A 93 -14.74 27.37 9.71
C ARG A 93 -15.66 26.37 10.39
N ALA A 94 -15.15 25.18 10.71
CA ALA A 94 -15.87 24.16 11.46
C ALA A 94 -16.25 24.67 12.86
N PHE A 95 -15.29 25.29 13.56
CA PHE A 95 -15.52 25.88 14.88
C PHE A 95 -16.53 27.02 14.85
N ALA A 96 -16.50 27.87 13.83
CA ALA A 96 -17.50 28.93 13.65
C ALA A 96 -18.92 28.39 13.41
N GLN A 97 -19.05 27.16 12.90
CA GLN A 97 -20.31 26.46 12.72
C GLN A 97 -20.66 25.54 13.91
N GLY A 98 -19.86 25.54 14.99
CA GLY A 98 -20.05 24.69 16.16
C GLY A 98 -19.86 23.20 15.89
N LYS A 99 -19.19 22.84 14.79
CA LYS A 99 -18.98 21.46 14.34
C LYS A 99 -17.50 21.06 14.47
N THR A 100 -17.25 19.76 14.58
CA THR A 100 -15.89 19.23 14.48
C THR A 100 -15.39 19.29 13.03
N LEU A 101 -14.06 19.36 12.84
CA LEU A 101 -13.46 19.36 11.49
C LEU A 101 -13.93 18.17 10.65
N SER A 102 -14.08 17.00 11.27
CA SER A 102 -14.55 15.77 10.64
C SER A 102 -16.00 15.89 10.16
N GLU A 103 -16.90 16.45 10.99
CA GLU A 103 -18.29 16.71 10.59
C GLU A 103 -18.40 17.76 9.49
N PHE A 104 -17.58 18.81 9.56
CA PHE A 104 -17.56 19.86 8.55
C PHE A 104 -17.11 19.30 7.19
N LEU A 105 -16.06 18.48 7.17
CA LEU A 105 -15.61 17.79 5.96
C LEU A 105 -16.64 16.79 5.44
N ALA A 106 -17.32 16.06 6.33
CA ALA A 106 -18.38 15.13 5.94
C ALA A 106 -19.60 15.83 5.32
N ASP A 107 -19.90 17.07 5.70
CA ASP A 107 -20.99 17.88 5.12
C ASP A 107 -20.60 18.49 3.77
N GLU A 108 -19.32 18.85 3.58
CA GLU A 108 -18.81 19.49 2.37
C GLU A 108 -18.46 18.50 1.24
N VAL A 109 -17.99 17.29 1.58
CA VAL A 109 -17.63 16.25 0.58
C VAL A 109 -18.79 15.90 -0.37
N PRO A 110 -20.05 15.71 0.10
CA PRO A 110 -21.21 15.49 -0.78
C PRO A 110 -21.54 16.70 -1.67
N ARG A 111 -21.20 17.93 -1.24
CA ARG A 111 -21.48 19.16 -2.00
C ARG A 111 -20.54 19.37 -3.18
N LEU A 112 -19.35 18.76 -3.15
CA LEU A 112 -18.38 18.82 -4.24
C LEU A 112 -18.73 17.89 -5.43
N GLY A 113 -19.67 16.97 -5.24
CA GLY A 113 -20.09 15.99 -6.24
C GLY A 113 -21.29 16.39 -7.11
N ASN A 114 -21.77 17.64 -7.03
CA ASN A 114 -22.92 18.16 -7.78
C ASN A 114 -22.52 19.34 -8.66
#